data_AF-A0A7Y9RML0-F1
#
_entry.id   AF-A0A7Y9RML0-F1
#
_cell.length_a   1.000
_cell.length_b   1.000
_cell.length_c   1.000
_cell.angle_alpha   90.00
_cell.angle_beta   90.00
_cell.angle_gamma   90.00
#
_symmetry.space_group_name_H-M   'P 1'
#
loop_
_entity.id
_entity.type
_entity.pdbx_description
1 polymer ?
#
loop_
_entity_poly.entity_id
_entity_poly.type
_entity_poly.pdbx_seq_one_letter_code
_entity_poly.pdbx_strand_id
1 'polypeptide(L)'
;MAPLKKKTADEFVVPSLIEASPEHAGLVAKHTELQTRYNELNAERALLRRDVKAAKEAEASGKKPISLAVAKLLGDNAEESVASLSKKLREVSAEMANNESATEILRRRLDESRNAASKIVCGTVLQEYRRRLSALCEVALALEAARQDVDELLDRLDVEDVNKSYLRPIAPHFMGDRREGKVFYFLREVKEAHNV
;
A
#
# COMPACT_ATOMS: atom_id res chain seq x y z
N MET A 1 -12.41 -33.46 21.49
CA MET A 1 -11.91 -32.22 22.12
C MET A 1 -12.51 -31.03 21.40
N ALA A 2 -13.34 -30.25 22.10
CA ALA A 2 -13.99 -29.07 21.53
C ALA A 2 -12.97 -27.94 21.40
N PRO A 3 -12.99 -27.14 20.31
CA PRO A 3 -12.14 -25.96 20.22
C PRO A 3 -12.65 -24.94 21.25
N LEU A 4 -11.76 -24.51 22.13
CA LEU A 4 -11.99 -23.41 23.07
C LEU A 4 -12.36 -22.17 22.25
N LYS A 5 -13.65 -21.84 22.18
CA LYS A 5 -14.14 -20.54 21.70
C LYS A 5 -13.59 -19.46 22.63
N LYS A 6 -12.43 -18.90 22.27
CA LYS A 6 -11.94 -17.66 22.89
C LYS A 6 -12.97 -16.57 22.63
N LYS A 7 -13.46 -15.97 23.71
CA LYS A 7 -14.34 -14.81 23.74
C LYS A 7 -13.71 -13.73 22.85
N THR A 8 -14.42 -13.30 21.81
CA THR A 8 -14.00 -12.24 20.89
C THR A 8 -13.96 -10.93 21.66
N ALA A 9 -12.83 -10.63 22.29
CA ALA A 9 -12.49 -9.25 22.63
C ALA A 9 -12.60 -8.44 21.33
N ASP A 10 -13.25 -7.27 21.39
CA ASP A 10 -13.52 -6.42 20.23
C ASP A 10 -12.36 -6.44 19.24
N GLU A 11 -12.68 -6.72 17.98
CA GLU A 11 -11.69 -6.86 16.92
C GLU A 11 -10.90 -5.55 16.81
N PHE A 12 -9.66 -5.56 17.30
CA PHE A 12 -8.79 -4.38 17.22
C PHE A 12 -8.63 -3.97 15.76
N VAL A 13 -9.09 -2.77 15.42
CA VAL A 13 -8.98 -2.21 14.07
C VAL A 13 -7.70 -1.38 13.98
N VAL A 14 -6.88 -1.69 12.97
CA VAL A 14 -5.68 -0.92 12.67
C VAL A 14 -6.08 0.39 12.00
N PRO A 15 -5.68 1.57 12.55
CA PRO A 15 -5.95 2.85 11.90
C PRO A 15 -5.29 2.93 10.52
N SER A 16 -5.98 3.54 9.56
CA SER A 16 -5.40 3.81 8.24
C SER A 16 -4.37 4.94 8.31
N LEU A 17 -3.47 5.01 7.31
CA LEU A 17 -2.46 6.06 7.24
C LEU A 17 -3.06 7.48 7.10
N ILE A 18 -4.24 7.57 6.48
CA ILE A 18 -4.97 8.82 6.27
C ILE A 18 -5.56 9.32 7.60
N GLU A 19 -6.08 8.40 8.42
CA GLU A 19 -6.59 8.74 9.75
C GLU A 19 -5.46 9.07 10.74
N ALA A 20 -4.31 8.42 10.61
CA ALA A 20 -3.19 8.60 11.50
C ALA A 20 -2.35 9.87 11.21
N SER A 21 -2.43 10.42 10.00
CA SER A 21 -1.66 11.62 9.63
C SER A 21 -2.48 12.55 8.71
N PRO A 22 -2.86 13.74 9.19
CA PRO A 22 -3.55 14.73 8.37
C PRO A 22 -2.66 15.27 7.24
N GLU A 23 -1.34 15.28 7.43
CA GLU A 23 -0.39 15.67 6.39
C GLU A 23 -0.38 14.65 5.23
N HIS A 24 -0.33 13.35 5.55
CA HIS A 24 -0.40 12.29 4.54
C HIS A 24 -1.75 12.32 3.81
N ALA A 25 -2.85 12.51 4.54
CA ALA A 25 -4.17 12.69 3.96
C ALA A 25 -4.23 13.86 2.96
N GLY A 26 -3.64 15.00 3.32
CA GLY A 26 -3.56 16.18 2.44
C GLY A 26 -2.75 15.94 1.17
N LEU A 27 -1.64 15.21 1.26
CA LEU A 27 -0.82 14.85 0.09
C LEU A 27 -1.54 13.87 -0.84
N VAL A 28 -2.27 12.89 -0.28
CA VAL A 28 -3.10 11.97 -1.07
C VAL A 28 -4.21 12.72 -1.79
N ALA A 29 -4.92 13.63 -1.09
CA ALA A 29 -5.94 14.47 -1.71
C ALA A 29 -5.36 15.32 -2.85
N LYS A 30 -4.19 15.96 -2.63
CA LYS A 30 -3.53 16.74 -3.68
C LYS A 30 -3.12 15.88 -4.89
N HIS A 31 -2.69 14.63 -4.66
CA HIS A 31 -2.34 13.72 -5.75
C HIS A 31 -3.59 13.37 -6.58
N THR A 32 -4.72 13.10 -5.92
CA THR A 32 -5.98 12.85 -6.63
C THR A 32 -6.46 14.07 -7.43
N GLU A 33 -6.27 15.28 -6.89
CA GLU A 33 -6.59 16.53 -7.59
C GLU A 33 -5.72 16.72 -8.86
N LEU A 34 -4.40 16.54 -8.74
CA LEU A 34 -3.48 16.63 -9.88
C LEU A 34 -3.79 15.59 -10.96
N GLN A 35 -4.11 14.36 -10.56
CA GLN A 35 -4.49 13.30 -11.49
C GLN A 35 -5.80 13.61 -12.21
N THR A 36 -6.78 14.17 -11.51
CA THR A 36 -8.05 14.62 -12.10
C THR A 36 -7.79 15.73 -13.12
N ARG A 37 -6.99 16.74 -12.74
CA ARG A 37 -6.60 17.84 -13.63
C ARG A 37 -5.84 17.35 -14.86
N TYR A 38 -4.98 16.35 -14.71
CA TYR A 38 -4.26 15.76 -15.84
C TYR A 38 -5.22 15.09 -16.83
N ASN A 39 -6.21 14.36 -16.33
CA ASN A 39 -7.22 13.71 -17.16
C ASN A 39 -8.08 14.74 -17.91
N GLU A 40 -8.46 15.84 -17.26
CA GLU A 40 -9.16 16.96 -17.90
C GLU A 40 -8.34 17.58 -19.03
N LEU A 41 -7.07 17.93 -18.76
CA LEU A 41 -6.16 18.48 -19.77
C LEU A 41 -5.93 17.51 -20.93
N ASN A 42 -5.87 16.21 -20.67
CA ASN A 42 -5.72 15.20 -21.71
C ASN A 42 -6.97 15.11 -22.61
N ALA A 43 -8.16 15.24 -22.01
CA ALA A 43 -9.42 15.32 -22.77
C ALA A 43 -9.47 16.60 -23.62
N GLU A 44 -9.10 17.75 -23.05
CA GLU A 44 -9.03 19.03 -23.76
C GLU A 44 -8.02 18.98 -24.91
N ARG A 45 -6.84 18.41 -24.69
CA ARG A 45 -5.82 18.21 -25.72
C ARG A 45 -6.34 17.34 -26.87
N ALA A 46 -7.13 16.31 -26.58
CA ALA A 46 -7.71 15.45 -27.61
C ALA A 46 -8.73 16.21 -28.48
N LEU A 47 -9.55 17.08 -27.88
CA LEU A 47 -10.48 17.96 -28.61
C LEU A 47 -9.72 18.98 -29.46
N LEU A 48 -8.79 19.72 -28.87
CA LEU A 48 -7.97 20.72 -29.59
C LEU A 48 -7.21 20.11 -30.77
N ARG A 49 -6.72 18.87 -30.65
CA ARG A 49 -6.07 18.17 -31.78
C ARG A 49 -7.03 17.90 -32.93
N ARG A 50 -8.29 17.56 -32.65
CA ARG A 50 -9.32 17.37 -33.67
C ARG A 50 -9.66 18.71 -34.33
N ASP A 51 -9.82 19.76 -33.54
CA ASP A 51 -10.16 21.10 -34.02
C ASP A 51 -9.05 21.68 -34.90
N VAL A 52 -7.78 21.55 -34.49
CA VAL A 52 -6.62 21.96 -35.31
C VAL A 52 -6.59 21.19 -36.64
N LYS A 53 -6.91 19.89 -36.63
CA LYS A 53 -6.94 19.08 -37.85
C LYS A 53 -8.06 19.54 -38.78
N ALA A 54 -9.26 19.72 -38.26
CA ALA A 54 -10.41 20.19 -39.02
C ALA A 54 -10.17 21.59 -39.61
N ALA A 55 -9.61 22.51 -38.82
CA ALA A 55 -9.27 23.86 -39.26
C ALA A 55 -8.21 23.86 -40.39
N LYS A 56 -7.20 22.97 -40.30
CA LYS A 56 -6.21 22.79 -41.38
C LYS A 56 -6.82 22.24 -42.66
N GLU A 57 -7.74 21.27 -42.55
CA GLU A 57 -8.45 20.69 -43.70
C GLU A 57 -9.37 21.73 -44.37
N ALA A 58 -10.01 22.60 -43.58
CA ALA A 58 -10.81 23.72 -44.07
C ALA A 58 -9.96 24.76 -44.82
N GLU A 59 -8.82 25.18 -44.25
CA GLU A 59 -7.87 26.09 -44.90
C GLU A 59 -7.33 25.49 -46.23
N ALA A 60 -6.99 24.20 -46.24
CA ALA A 60 -6.49 23.51 -47.43
C ALA A 60 -7.55 23.38 -48.55
N SER A 61 -8.84 23.36 -48.19
CA SER A 61 -9.97 23.30 -49.13
C SER A 61 -10.32 24.67 -49.75
N GLY A 62 -9.53 25.71 -49.48
CA GLY A 62 -9.72 27.05 -50.05
C GLY A 62 -10.76 27.92 -49.32
N LYS A 63 -11.39 27.41 -48.25
CA LYS A 63 -12.17 28.22 -47.32
C LYS A 63 -11.19 29.00 -46.44
N LYS A 64 -10.84 30.22 -46.85
CA LYS A 64 -10.07 31.12 -45.97
C LYS A 64 -10.94 31.46 -44.76
N PRO A 65 -10.50 31.17 -43.52
CA PRO A 65 -11.23 31.61 -42.34
C PRO A 65 -11.28 33.14 -42.38
N ILE A 66 -12.50 33.69 -42.30
CA ILE A 66 -12.70 35.13 -42.14
C ILE A 66 -11.92 35.53 -40.88
N SER A 67 -11.14 36.61 -40.95
CA SER A 67 -10.33 37.02 -39.80
C SER A 67 -11.25 37.27 -38.60
N LEU A 68 -10.82 36.83 -37.41
CA LEU A 68 -11.57 36.97 -36.16
C LEU A 68 -12.07 38.41 -35.92
N ALA A 69 -11.29 39.42 -36.32
CA ALA A 69 -11.69 40.83 -36.21
C ALA A 69 -12.81 41.22 -37.18
N VAL A 70 -12.81 40.67 -38.40
CA VAL A 70 -13.80 40.96 -39.44
C VAL A 70 -15.11 40.20 -39.19
N ALA A 71 -15.04 38.93 -38.78
CA ALA A 71 -16.22 38.16 -38.40
C ALA A 71 -16.93 38.74 -37.16
N LYS A 72 -16.17 39.24 -36.17
CA LYS A 72 -16.72 39.94 -34.99
C LYS A 72 -17.38 41.28 -35.34
N LEU A 73 -16.93 41.95 -36.41
CA LEU A 73 -17.58 43.16 -36.95
C LEU A 73 -18.84 42.83 -37.78
N LEU A 74 -18.88 41.65 -38.41
CA LEU A 74 -19.99 41.18 -39.24
C LEU A 74 -21.08 40.42 -38.46
N GLY A 75 -20.84 40.07 -37.19
CA GLY A 75 -21.76 39.28 -36.38
C GLY A 75 -21.75 37.78 -36.69
N ASP A 76 -20.79 37.33 -37.51
CA ASP A 76 -20.61 35.93 -37.86
C ASP A 76 -19.75 35.21 -36.81
N ASN A 77 -20.05 33.93 -36.58
CA ASN A 77 -19.20 33.06 -35.75
C ASN A 77 -17.86 32.85 -36.45
N ALA A 78 -16.84 33.57 -36.00
CA ALA A 78 -15.48 33.41 -36.48
C ALA A 78 -14.98 32.01 -36.14
N GLU A 79 -14.59 31.22 -37.14
CA GLU A 79 -13.82 30.00 -36.91
C GLU A 79 -12.47 30.38 -36.29
N GLU A 80 -12.08 29.74 -35.18
CA GLU A 80 -10.78 29.98 -34.55
C GLU A 80 -9.66 29.60 -35.54
N SER A 81 -8.72 30.52 -35.74
CA SER A 81 -7.62 30.28 -36.68
C SER A 81 -6.75 29.11 -36.22
N VAL A 82 -6.17 28.39 -37.18
CA VAL A 82 -5.21 27.30 -36.90
C VAL A 82 -4.09 27.75 -35.95
N ALA A 83 -3.64 29.01 -36.07
CA ALA A 83 -2.63 29.59 -35.20
C ALA A 83 -3.10 29.72 -33.74
N SER A 84 -4.35 30.15 -33.52
CA SER A 84 -4.93 30.29 -32.18
C SER A 84 -5.14 28.93 -31.49
N LEU A 85 -5.69 27.95 -32.21
CA LEU A 85 -5.86 26.58 -31.71
C LEU A 85 -4.52 25.89 -31.44
N SER A 86 -3.53 26.10 -32.32
CA SER A 86 -2.16 25.58 -32.11
C SER A 86 -1.48 26.21 -30.90
N LYS A 87 -1.77 27.48 -30.59
CA LYS A 87 -1.28 28.15 -29.38
C LYS A 87 -1.90 27.52 -28.12
N LYS A 88 -3.23 27.37 -28.08
CA LYS A 88 -3.94 26.69 -26.97
C LYS A 88 -3.42 25.27 -26.76
N LEU A 89 -3.20 24.53 -27.85
CA LEU A 89 -2.66 23.16 -27.78
C LEU A 89 -1.26 23.13 -27.13
N ARG A 90 -0.41 24.12 -27.39
CA ARG A 90 0.91 24.24 -26.75
C ARG A 90 0.78 24.60 -25.27
N GLU A 91 -0.13 25.49 -24.91
CA GLU A 91 -0.41 25.87 -23.51
C GLU A 91 -0.88 24.66 -22.70
N VAL A 92 -1.89 23.93 -23.20
CA VAL A 92 -2.37 22.67 -22.56
C VAL A 92 -1.25 21.64 -22.45
N SER A 93 -0.41 21.49 -23.49
CA SER A 93 0.72 20.55 -23.43
C SER A 93 1.77 20.96 -22.38
N ALA A 94 2.00 22.26 -22.20
CA ALA A 94 2.89 22.77 -21.16
C ALA A 94 2.30 22.57 -19.76
N GLU A 95 1.00 22.82 -19.57
CA GLU A 95 0.30 22.53 -18.31
C GLU A 95 0.36 21.04 -17.94
N MET A 96 0.21 20.15 -18.91
CA MET A 96 0.37 18.70 -18.69
C MET A 96 1.78 18.35 -18.22
N ALA A 97 2.82 18.89 -18.85
CA ALA A 97 4.21 18.66 -18.45
C ALA A 97 4.51 19.20 -17.04
N ASN A 98 3.93 20.35 -16.69
CA ASN A 98 4.02 20.92 -15.33
C ASN A 98 3.30 20.02 -14.30
N ASN A 99 2.14 19.47 -14.66
CA ASN A 99 1.38 18.58 -13.80
C ASN A 99 2.11 17.24 -13.56
N GLU A 100 2.72 16.67 -14.61
CA GLU A 100 3.59 15.49 -14.49
C GLU A 100 4.78 15.76 -13.55
N SER A 101 5.44 16.90 -13.73
CA SER A 101 6.56 17.32 -12.87
C SER A 101 6.13 17.50 -11.40
N ALA A 102 4.97 18.14 -11.18
CA ALA A 102 4.39 18.32 -9.86
C ALA A 102 4.03 16.98 -9.21
N THR A 103 3.49 16.04 -10.00
CA THR A 103 3.14 14.69 -9.55
C THR A 103 4.38 13.90 -9.13
N GLU A 104 5.49 14.02 -9.87
CA GLU A 104 6.74 13.36 -9.50
C GLU A 104 7.29 13.86 -8.16
N ILE A 105 7.30 15.18 -7.95
CA ILE A 105 7.71 15.79 -6.68
C ILE A 105 6.78 15.32 -5.55
N LEU A 106 5.47 15.26 -5.83
CA LEU A 106 4.48 14.84 -4.84
C LEU A 106 4.64 13.37 -4.46
N ARG A 107 5.01 12.49 -5.40
CA ARG A 107 5.30 11.07 -5.11
C ARG A 107 6.44 10.91 -4.10
N ARG A 108 7.53 11.65 -4.27
CA ARG A 108 8.65 11.63 -3.32
C ARG A 108 8.22 12.06 -1.92
N ARG A 109 7.41 13.12 -1.83
CA ARG A 109 6.83 13.59 -0.56
C ARG A 109 5.83 12.60 0.05
N LEU A 110 5.07 11.89 -0.78
CA LEU A 110 4.16 10.84 -0.33
C LEU A 110 4.93 9.68 0.31
N ASP A 111 6.05 9.26 -0.28
CA ASP A 111 6.89 8.21 0.30
C ASP A 111 7.49 8.62 1.66
N GLU A 112 7.98 9.86 1.76
CA GLU A 112 8.48 10.43 3.02
C GLU A 112 7.38 10.50 4.10
N SER A 113 6.21 11.05 3.75
CA SER A 113 5.07 11.17 4.67
C SER A 113 4.51 9.82 5.07
N ARG A 114 4.53 8.81 4.18
CA ARG A 114 4.11 7.44 4.46
C ARG A 114 4.94 6.86 5.59
N ASN A 115 6.27 7.08 5.59
CA ASN A 115 7.13 6.59 6.67
C ASN A 115 6.78 7.24 8.02
N ALA A 116 6.50 8.55 8.02
CA ALA A 116 6.08 9.26 9.23
C ALA A 116 4.71 8.76 9.74
N ALA A 117 3.72 8.65 8.86
CA ALA A 117 2.40 8.12 9.19
C ALA A 117 2.46 6.67 9.69
N SER A 118 3.30 5.83 9.06
CA SER A 118 3.49 4.43 9.46
C SER A 118 4.06 4.32 10.87
N LYS A 119 4.99 5.21 11.27
CA LYS A 119 5.50 5.24 12.65
C LYS A 119 4.41 5.53 13.67
N ILE A 120 3.49 6.46 13.36
CA ILE A 120 2.36 6.80 14.23
C ILE A 120 1.44 5.57 14.37
N VAL A 121 1.04 4.95 13.26
CA VAL A 121 0.21 3.73 13.28
C VAL A 121 0.89 2.62 14.06
N CYS A 122 2.16 2.32 13.77
CA CYS A 122 2.91 1.30 14.51
C CYS A 122 2.97 1.60 16.02
N GLY A 123 3.09 2.88 16.41
CA GLY A 123 3.01 3.29 17.82
C GLY A 123 1.67 2.93 18.47
N THR A 124 0.55 3.15 17.76
CA THR A 124 -0.79 2.78 18.27
C THR A 124 -1.00 1.27 18.34
N VAL A 125 -0.43 0.51 17.40
CA VAL A 125 -0.59 -0.95 17.30
C VAL A 125 0.38 -1.70 18.22
N LEU A 126 1.48 -1.06 18.65
CA LEU A 126 2.58 -1.72 19.36
C LEU A 126 2.13 -2.47 20.62
N GLN A 127 1.22 -1.89 21.40
CA GLN A 127 0.73 -2.51 22.63
C GLN A 127 -0.08 -3.78 22.33
N GLU A 128 -0.97 -3.71 21.34
CA GLU A 128 -1.78 -4.85 20.93
C GLU A 128 -0.92 -5.95 20.31
N TYR A 129 0.08 -5.57 19.51
CA TYR A 129 1.08 -6.50 18.97
C TYR A 129 1.83 -7.21 20.10
N ARG A 130 2.35 -6.47 21.10
CA ARG A 130 3.02 -7.05 22.27
C ARG A 130 2.12 -7.99 23.06
N ARG A 131 0.84 -7.63 23.24
CA ARG A 131 -0.15 -8.48 23.92
C ARG A 131 -0.35 -9.81 23.18
N ARG A 132 -0.51 -9.76 21.85
CA ARG A 132 -0.67 -10.96 21.02
C ARG A 132 0.62 -11.79 20.96
N LEU A 133 1.77 -11.15 20.89
CA LEU A 133 3.07 -11.80 20.91
C LEU A 133 3.35 -12.49 22.25
N SER A 134 3.03 -11.85 23.37
CA SER A 134 3.12 -12.44 24.71
C SER A 134 2.28 -13.71 24.82
N ALA A 135 1.02 -13.66 24.38
CA ALA A 135 0.16 -14.84 24.35
C ALA A 135 0.70 -15.97 23.46
N LEU A 136 1.39 -15.64 22.36
CA LEU A 136 2.06 -16.64 21.53
C LEU A 136 3.25 -17.27 22.28
N CYS A 137 4.06 -16.46 22.97
CA CYS A 137 5.18 -16.95 23.78
C CYS A 137 4.73 -17.87 24.91
N GLU A 138 3.64 -17.55 25.61
CA GLU A 138 3.05 -18.42 26.64
C GLU A 138 2.66 -19.80 26.08
N VAL A 139 2.01 -19.82 24.91
CA VAL A 139 1.64 -21.08 24.25
C VAL A 139 2.86 -21.85 23.78
N ALA A 140 3.89 -21.17 23.27
CA ALA A 140 5.13 -21.80 22.84
C ALA A 140 5.87 -22.44 24.02
N LEU A 141 5.91 -21.78 25.19
CA LEU A 141 6.46 -22.34 26.43
C LEU A 141 5.69 -23.58 26.88
N ALA A 142 4.35 -23.52 26.86
CA ALA A 142 3.51 -24.66 27.23
C ALA A 142 3.72 -25.86 26.28
N LEU A 143 3.90 -25.59 24.99
CA LEU A 143 4.20 -26.63 23.99
C LEU A 143 5.57 -27.28 24.23
N GLU A 144 6.59 -26.49 24.57
CA GLU A 144 7.92 -26.99 24.88
C GLU A 144 7.94 -27.83 26.16
N ALA A 145 7.20 -27.43 27.20
CA ALA A 145 7.02 -28.24 28.40
C ALA A 145 6.34 -29.58 28.08
N ALA A 146 5.26 -29.57 27.30
CA ALA A 146 4.57 -30.80 26.89
C ALA A 146 5.46 -31.73 26.05
N ARG A 147 6.36 -31.16 25.22
CA ARG A 147 7.37 -31.94 24.47
C ARG A 147 8.35 -32.61 25.43
N GLN A 148 8.85 -31.89 26.43
CA GLN A 148 9.78 -32.43 27.43
C GLN A 148 9.16 -33.57 28.24
N ASP A 149 7.89 -33.46 28.63
CA ASP A 149 7.17 -34.53 29.34
C ASP A 149 7.06 -35.82 28.50
N VAL A 150 6.80 -35.68 27.19
CA VAL A 150 6.76 -36.83 26.28
C VAL A 150 8.15 -37.44 26.10
N ASP A 151 9.19 -36.61 25.91
CA ASP A 151 10.57 -37.09 25.79
C ASP A 151 11.01 -37.82 27.06
N GLU A 152 10.69 -37.31 28.25
CA GLU A 152 11.02 -37.94 29.53
C GLU A 152 10.32 -39.30 29.71
N LEU A 153 9.08 -39.44 29.23
CA LEU A 153 8.42 -40.75 29.21
C LEU A 153 9.17 -41.73 28.29
N LEU A 154 9.57 -41.30 27.10
CA LEU A 154 10.30 -42.15 26.16
C LEU A 154 11.70 -42.52 26.69
N ASP A 155 12.39 -41.58 27.34
CA ASP A 155 13.68 -41.84 28.00
C ASP A 155 13.53 -42.89 29.12
N ARG A 156 12.47 -42.80 29.93
CA ARG A 156 12.22 -43.78 31.00
C ARG A 156 11.98 -45.19 30.47
N LEU A 157 11.30 -45.31 29.32
CA LEU A 157 11.16 -46.61 28.66
C LEU A 157 12.50 -47.16 28.18
N ASP A 158 13.38 -46.30 27.67
CA ASP A 158 14.72 -46.71 27.25
C ASP A 158 15.57 -47.15 28.46
N VAL A 159 15.46 -46.45 29.60
CA VAL A 159 16.18 -46.81 30.85
C VAL A 159 15.75 -48.17 31.38
N GLU A 160 14.46 -48.49 31.31
CA GLU A 160 13.91 -49.78 31.72
C GLU A 160 14.03 -50.88 30.64
N ASP A 161 14.78 -50.61 29.55
CA ASP A 161 14.96 -51.51 28.39
C ASP A 161 13.63 -51.99 27.77
N VAL A 162 12.60 -51.14 27.85
CA VAL A 162 11.27 -51.43 27.29
C VAL A 162 11.26 -51.10 25.81
N ASN A 163 10.86 -52.08 24.99
CA ASN A 163 10.74 -51.88 23.55
C ASN A 163 9.62 -50.87 23.20
N LYS A 164 9.98 -49.60 23.02
CA LYS A 164 9.06 -48.50 22.69
C LYS A 164 8.47 -48.56 21.27
N SER A 165 8.89 -49.48 20.41
CA SER A 165 8.33 -49.61 19.04
C SER A 165 6.82 -49.90 19.04
N TYR A 166 6.31 -50.54 20.10
CA TYR A 166 4.88 -50.79 20.27
C TYR A 166 4.06 -49.50 20.45
N LEU A 167 4.66 -48.42 20.94
CA LEU A 167 4.00 -47.12 21.09
C LEU A 167 3.95 -46.30 19.80
N ARG A 168 4.76 -46.67 18.79
CA ARG A 168 4.94 -45.90 17.54
C ARG A 168 5.13 -44.40 17.83
N PRO A 169 6.18 -44.02 18.58
CA PRO A 169 6.37 -42.66 19.05
C PRO A 169 6.45 -41.67 17.88
N ILE A 170 5.78 -40.53 18.03
CA ILE A 170 5.82 -39.41 17.08
C ILE A 170 6.60 -38.29 17.72
N ALA A 171 7.71 -37.89 17.10
CA ALA A 171 8.53 -36.76 17.54
C ALA A 171 8.15 -35.48 16.78
N PRO A 172 7.90 -34.35 17.46
CA PRO A 172 7.60 -33.07 16.81
C PRO A 172 8.86 -32.41 16.23
N HIS A 173 9.41 -32.97 15.15
CA HIS A 173 10.66 -32.52 14.52
C HIS A 173 10.68 -31.03 14.11
N PHE A 174 9.51 -30.43 13.89
CA PHE A 174 9.41 -29.00 13.57
C PHE A 174 9.93 -28.10 14.71
N MET A 175 9.95 -28.59 15.95
CA MET A 175 10.46 -27.88 17.12
C MET A 175 12.00 -27.91 17.24
N GLY A 176 12.69 -28.64 16.36
CA GLY A 176 14.13 -28.85 16.43
C GLY A 176 14.51 -30.09 17.24
N ASP A 177 15.81 -30.28 17.43
CA ASP A 177 16.32 -31.32 18.31
C ASP A 177 16.12 -30.90 19.78
N ARG A 178 16.05 -31.86 20.70
CA ARG A 178 15.87 -31.63 22.13
C ARG A 178 16.95 -30.72 22.72
N ARG A 179 18.14 -30.70 22.10
CA ARG A 179 19.28 -29.83 22.48
C ARG A 179 19.33 -28.51 21.71
N GLU A 180 18.69 -28.44 20.54
CA GLU A 180 18.62 -27.26 19.66
C GLU A 180 17.16 -26.80 19.51
N GLY A 181 16.52 -26.50 20.64
CA GLY A 181 15.10 -26.14 20.68
C GLY A 181 14.84 -24.82 19.94
N LYS A 182 14.10 -24.87 18.82
CA LYS A 182 13.73 -23.68 18.02
C LYS A 182 12.82 -22.72 18.80
N VAL A 183 12.07 -23.24 19.77
CA VAL A 183 11.24 -22.42 20.67
C VAL A 183 12.12 -21.49 21.51
N PHE A 184 13.25 -21.95 22.02
CA PHE A 184 14.17 -21.11 22.81
C PHE A 184 14.72 -19.95 21.98
N TYR A 185 15.14 -20.22 20.73
CA TYR A 185 15.63 -19.17 19.83
C TYR A 185 14.57 -18.12 19.54
N PHE A 186 13.34 -18.56 19.26
CA PHE A 186 12.21 -17.65 19.05
C PHE A 186 11.93 -16.80 20.29
N LEU A 187 11.87 -17.39 21.49
CA LEU A 187 11.66 -16.66 22.73
C LEU A 187 12.78 -15.65 23.02
N ARG A 188 14.03 -16.02 22.72
CA ARG A 188 15.17 -15.12 22.85
C ARG A 188 15.03 -13.92 21.90
N GLU A 189 14.70 -14.15 20.64
CA GLU A 189 14.47 -13.08 19.65
C GLU A 189 13.34 -12.14 20.09
N VAL A 190 12.23 -12.68 20.59
CA VAL A 190 11.13 -11.88 21.13
C VAL A 190 11.57 -11.02 22.31
N LYS A 191 12.35 -11.60 23.23
CA LYS A 191 12.87 -10.89 24.40
C LYS A 191 13.84 -9.77 23.99
N GLU A 192 14.72 -10.03 23.03
CA GLU A 192 15.68 -9.04 22.50
C GLU A 192 14.97 -7.89 21.76
N ALA A 193 13.95 -8.20 20.95
CA ALA A 193 13.28 -7.21 20.11
C ALA A 193 12.18 -6.41 20.84
N HIS A 194 11.43 -7.03 21.75
CA HIS A 194 10.22 -6.45 22.33
C HIS A 194 10.18 -6.44 23.86
N ASN A 195 11.16 -7.08 24.52
CA ASN A 195 11.23 -7.26 25.98
C ASN A 195 9.91 -7.82 26.56
N VAL A 196 9.34 -8.79 25.85
CA VAL A 196 8.14 -9.56 26.23
C VAL A 196 8.58 -10.91 26.77
#